data_AF-A0A1H2DYD6-F1
#
_entry.id   AF-A0A1H2DYD6-F1
#
_cell.length_a   1.000
_cell.length_b   1.000
_cell.length_c   1.000
_cell.angle_alpha   90.00
_cell.angle_beta   90.00
_cell.angle_gamma   90.00
#
_symmetry.space_group_name_H-M   'P 1'
#
loop_
_entity.id
_entity.type
_entity.pdbx_description
1 polymer ?
#
loop_
_entity_poly.entity_id
_entity_poly.type
_entity_poly.pdbx_seq_one_letter_code
_entity_poly.pdbx_strand_id
1 'polypeptide(L)'
;MKPIQTIMAEAAALPRANVDTDQIIPARFMSRSRSEGYGDQCFHDLRFNEHGTPARDFPLNHLKSPPGILVAADNFGCGSSREAAVYALMDYGVQVVIAPSFADIFQSNAGKNGLLTLEQPAEQVEKLLALLREKRGRRERSTCRPRVGASDLSQERSRSPRD
;
A
#
# COMPACT_ATOMS: atom_id res chain seq x y z
N MET A 1 20.02 -17.15 -0.32
CA MET A 1 18.55 -16.95 -0.36
C MET A 1 17.86 -18.13 0.30
N LYS A 2 16.81 -17.89 1.09
CA LYS A 2 15.94 -18.98 1.56
C LYS A 2 15.03 -19.41 0.40
N PRO A 3 14.82 -20.72 0.18
CA PRO A 3 13.89 -21.17 -0.84
C PRO A 3 12.47 -20.70 -0.51
N ILE A 4 11.80 -20.08 -1.47
CA ILE A 4 10.40 -19.68 -1.35
C ILE A 4 9.54 -20.89 -1.72
N GLN A 5 8.70 -21.36 -0.79
CA GLN A 5 7.79 -22.48 -1.04
C GLN A 5 6.32 -22.02 -1.08
N THR A 6 5.89 -21.26 -0.06
CA THR A 6 4.52 -20.76 0.01
C THR A 6 4.52 -19.41 0.71
N ILE A 7 3.85 -18.42 0.12
CA ILE A 7 3.68 -17.08 0.69
C ILE A 7 2.20 -16.89 1.01
N MET A 8 1.88 -16.77 2.30
CA MET A 8 0.54 -16.40 2.78
C MET A 8 0.62 -15.02 3.42
N ALA A 9 0.12 -14.00 2.72
CA ALA A 9 0.18 -12.63 3.20
C ALA A 9 -1.04 -11.81 2.75
N GLU A 10 -1.27 -10.67 3.41
CA GLU A 10 -2.29 -9.71 2.99
C GLU A 10 -1.87 -9.06 1.66
N ALA A 11 -2.82 -9.02 0.72
CA ALA A 11 -2.65 -8.38 -0.57
C ALA A 11 -3.20 -6.96 -0.55
N ALA A 12 -2.48 -6.03 -1.19
CA ALA A 12 -2.91 -4.65 -1.36
C ALA A 12 -2.99 -4.26 -2.84
N ALA A 13 -3.96 -3.42 -3.16
CA ALA A 13 -4.13 -2.86 -4.49
C ALA A 13 -3.39 -1.52 -4.61
N LEU A 14 -2.54 -1.42 -5.63
CA LEU A 14 -1.92 -0.20 -6.11
C LEU A 14 -2.38 0.02 -7.57
N PRO A 15 -3.57 0.60 -7.81
CA PRO A 15 -4.13 0.77 -9.15
C PRO A 15 -3.45 1.93 -9.89
N ARG A 16 -2.14 1.82 -10.10
CA ARG A 16 -1.30 2.79 -10.82
C ARG A 16 -0.43 2.04 -11.81
N ALA A 17 -0.42 2.54 -13.04
CA ALA A 17 0.45 2.06 -14.11
C ALA A 17 1.71 2.94 -14.19
N ASN A 18 2.76 2.43 -14.82
CA ASN A 18 4.05 3.10 -14.99
C ASN A 18 4.63 3.53 -13.64
N VAL A 19 4.59 2.63 -12.66
CA VAL A 19 5.21 2.90 -11.35
C VAL A 19 6.71 2.79 -11.53
N ASP A 20 7.40 3.93 -11.57
CA ASP A 20 8.84 3.96 -11.80
C ASP A 20 9.66 3.73 -10.51
N THR A 21 10.96 3.52 -10.67
CA THR A 21 11.87 3.29 -9.53
C THR A 21 12.08 4.51 -8.64
N ASP A 22 11.88 5.73 -9.15
CA ASP A 22 11.89 6.97 -8.35
C ASP A 22 10.65 7.06 -7.45
N GLN A 23 9.49 6.64 -7.94
CA GLN A 23 8.25 6.55 -7.18
C GLN A 23 8.33 5.48 -6.10
N ILE A 24 9.01 4.37 -6.36
CA ILE A 24 9.25 3.33 -5.34
C ILE A 24 10.22 3.84 -4.28
N ILE A 25 11.34 4.45 -4.69
CA ILE A 25 12.32 5.06 -3.79
C ILE A 25 12.95 6.32 -4.43
N PRO A 26 12.65 7.52 -3.90
CA PRO A 26 13.23 8.75 -4.43
C PRO A 26 14.75 8.79 -4.30
N ALA A 27 15.44 9.33 -5.31
CA ALA A 27 16.90 9.36 -5.39
C ALA A 27 17.58 9.98 -4.16
N ARG A 28 16.93 10.96 -3.51
CA ARG A 28 17.43 11.65 -2.32
C ARG A 28 17.66 10.74 -1.10
N PHE A 29 17.04 9.56 -1.07
CA PHE A 29 17.22 8.59 0.01
C PHE A 29 18.30 7.56 -0.27
N MET A 30 18.94 7.60 -1.45
CA MET A 30 19.95 6.62 -1.85
C MET A 30 21.30 6.81 -1.18
N SER A 31 21.54 7.92 -0.48
CA SER A 31 22.75 8.11 0.33
C SER A 31 22.72 7.34 1.66
N ARG A 32 21.57 6.74 2.01
CA ARG A 32 21.38 5.97 3.24
C ARG A 32 22.13 4.63 3.16
N SER A 33 22.64 4.14 4.29
CA SER A 33 23.27 2.82 4.32
C SER A 33 22.23 1.70 4.21
N ARG A 34 22.56 0.61 3.52
CA ARG A 34 21.69 -0.59 3.41
C ARG A 34 21.29 -1.15 4.78
N SER A 35 22.17 -1.01 5.78
CA SER A 35 21.98 -1.50 7.16
C SER A 35 20.85 -0.79 7.91
N GLU A 36 20.52 0.44 7.51
CA GLU A 36 19.44 1.23 8.13
C GLU A 36 18.07 0.87 7.55
N GLY A 37 18.05 0.22 6.37
CA GLY A 37 16.85 -0.16 5.65
C GLY A 37 16.22 0.98 4.85
N TYR A 38 15.40 0.58 3.87
CA TYR A 38 14.72 1.46 2.94
C TYR A 38 13.18 1.40 3.05
N GLY A 39 12.65 0.57 3.94
CA GLY A 39 11.21 0.30 4.03
C GLY A 39 10.36 1.53 4.41
N ASP A 40 10.89 2.40 5.27
CA ASP A 40 10.26 3.68 5.63
C ASP A 40 10.20 4.67 4.45
N GLN A 41 11.15 4.56 3.52
CA GLN A 41 11.25 5.40 2.31
C GLN A 41 10.47 4.83 1.11
N CYS A 42 9.93 3.61 1.23
CA CYS A 42 9.16 2.99 0.18
C CYS A 42 7.90 3.81 -0.12
N PHE A 43 7.74 4.21 -1.38
CA PHE A 43 6.67 5.07 -1.88
C PHE A 43 6.55 6.41 -1.16
N HIS A 44 7.66 6.98 -0.67
CA HIS A 44 7.62 8.16 0.20
C HIS A 44 6.79 9.31 -0.40
N ASP A 45 7.03 9.70 -1.65
CA ASP A 45 6.33 10.83 -2.31
C ASP A 45 4.86 10.54 -2.61
N LEU A 46 4.48 9.27 -2.62
CA LEU A 46 3.08 8.88 -2.76
C LEU A 46 2.40 8.73 -1.41
N ARG A 47 3.15 8.38 -0.35
CA ARG A 47 2.65 8.15 1.00
C ARG A 47 2.55 9.42 1.81
N PHE A 48 3.41 10.40 1.58
CA PHE A 48 3.47 11.63 2.37
C PHE A 48 3.36 12.84 1.45
N ASN A 49 2.63 13.86 1.88
CA ASN A 49 2.66 15.15 1.20
C ASN A 49 3.90 15.96 1.63
N GLU A 50 4.06 17.16 1.07
CA GLU A 50 5.17 18.08 1.36
C GLU A 50 5.29 18.44 2.86
N HIS A 51 4.20 18.32 3.61
CA HIS A 51 4.16 18.57 5.06
C HIS A 51 4.45 17.31 5.89
N GLY A 52 4.82 16.19 5.27
CA GLY A 52 5.09 14.92 5.95
C GLY A 52 3.83 14.21 6.47
N THR A 53 2.64 14.66 6.10
CA THR A 53 1.38 14.03 6.52
C THR A 53 0.97 12.92 5.55
N PRO A 54 0.40 11.80 6.02
CA PRO A 54 -0.02 10.71 5.15
C PRO A 54 -1.05 11.13 4.11
N ALA A 55 -0.75 10.90 2.84
CA ALA A 55 -1.65 11.14 1.72
C ALA A 55 -2.90 10.25 1.85
N ARG A 56 -4.08 10.87 1.85
CA ARG A 56 -5.37 10.18 2.06
C ARG A 56 -5.79 9.33 0.87
N ASP A 57 -5.32 9.65 -0.32
CA ASP A 57 -5.61 8.95 -1.57
C ASP A 57 -4.74 7.70 -1.75
N PHE A 58 -3.61 7.59 -1.06
CA PHE A 58 -2.70 6.47 -1.26
C PHE A 58 -3.17 5.19 -0.54
N PRO A 59 -3.43 4.07 -1.26
CA PRO A 59 -4.05 2.88 -0.68
C PRO A 59 -3.28 2.24 0.48
N LEU A 60 -1.94 2.29 0.43
CA LEU A 60 -1.10 1.59 1.42
C LEU A 60 -1.08 2.28 2.78
N ASN A 61 -1.39 3.58 2.86
CA ASN A 61 -1.43 4.32 4.12
C ASN A 61 -2.60 3.90 5.03
N HIS A 62 -3.63 3.28 4.46
CA HIS A 62 -4.81 2.84 5.21
C HIS A 62 -4.70 1.39 5.71
N LEU A 63 -3.59 0.73 5.42
CA LEU A 63 -3.33 -0.61 5.88
C LEU A 63 -2.80 -0.58 7.32
N LYS A 64 -3.26 -1.52 8.14
CA LYS A 64 -2.78 -1.67 9.52
C LYS A 64 -1.34 -2.18 9.58
N SER A 65 -0.91 -2.89 8.54
CA SER A 65 0.41 -3.49 8.41
C SER A 65 0.81 -3.51 6.94
N PRO A 66 2.12 -3.47 6.63
CA PRO A 66 2.56 -3.58 5.25
C PRO A 66 2.09 -4.89 4.59
N PRO A 67 1.70 -4.84 3.31
CA PRO A 67 1.22 -6.03 2.60
C PRO A 67 2.40 -6.89 2.14
N GLY A 68 2.25 -8.21 2.21
CA GLY A 68 3.22 -9.13 1.62
C GLY A 68 3.03 -9.35 0.13
N ILE A 69 1.83 -9.04 -0.40
CA ILE A 69 1.51 -9.13 -1.83
C ILE A 69 1.05 -7.75 -2.32
N LEU A 70 1.67 -7.23 -3.37
CA LEU A 70 1.29 -5.99 -4.01
C LEU A 70 0.72 -6.28 -5.39
N VAL A 71 -0.49 -5.81 -5.68
CA VAL A 71 -1.09 -5.90 -7.02
C VAL A 71 -1.03 -4.51 -7.65
N ALA A 72 -0.27 -4.37 -8.73
CA ALA A 72 -0.06 -3.12 -9.45
C ALA A 72 -0.64 -3.18 -10.88
N ALA A 73 -0.78 -2.03 -11.54
CA ALA A 73 -1.15 -2.00 -12.95
C ALA A 73 0.11 -2.09 -13.85
N ASP A 74 -0.07 -1.83 -15.14
CA ASP A 74 0.93 -2.10 -16.18
C ASP A 74 2.27 -1.37 -16.00
N ASN A 75 3.35 -1.97 -16.51
CA ASN A 75 4.71 -1.43 -16.56
C ASN A 75 5.29 -1.07 -15.18
N PHE A 76 5.30 -2.04 -14.26
CA PHE A 76 5.81 -1.82 -12.90
C PHE A 76 7.34 -1.86 -12.82
N GLY A 77 7.93 -0.95 -12.05
CA GLY A 77 9.37 -0.83 -11.86
C GLY A 77 10.10 -0.18 -13.04
N CYS A 78 9.39 0.61 -13.85
CA CYS A 78 9.98 1.28 -15.01
C CYS A 78 10.99 2.38 -14.64
N GLY A 79 11.67 2.92 -15.65
CA GLY A 79 12.62 4.01 -15.48
C GLY A 79 14.03 3.53 -15.12
N SER A 80 14.64 4.17 -14.12
CA SER A 80 16.07 4.01 -13.83
C SER A 80 16.38 2.61 -13.29
N SER A 81 17.52 2.04 -13.67
CA SER A 81 18.06 0.82 -13.04
C SER A 81 18.43 1.11 -11.58
N ARG A 82 17.58 0.69 -10.64
CA ARG A 82 17.81 0.89 -9.21
C ARG A 82 17.46 -0.36 -8.43
N GLU A 83 18.49 -1.06 -7.97
CA GLU A 83 18.31 -2.20 -7.07
C GLU A 83 17.70 -1.78 -5.72
N ALA A 84 17.95 -0.53 -5.31
CA ALA A 84 17.33 0.08 -4.12
C ALA A 84 15.80 0.03 -4.13
N ALA A 85 15.15 0.05 -5.29
CA ALA A 85 13.70 -0.07 -5.39
C ALA A 85 13.21 -1.44 -4.88
N VAL A 86 13.94 -2.51 -5.20
CA VAL A 86 13.65 -3.86 -4.71
C VAL A 86 13.87 -3.95 -3.21
N TYR A 87 14.96 -3.36 -2.70
CA TYR A 87 15.23 -3.30 -1.26
C TYR A 87 14.14 -2.56 -0.50
N ALA A 88 13.69 -1.41 -1.00
CA ALA A 88 12.61 -0.64 -0.40
C ALA A 88 11.32 -1.45 -0.29
N LEU A 89 10.93 -2.18 -1.35
CA LEU A 89 9.75 -3.04 -1.33
C LEU A 89 9.88 -4.19 -0.33
N MET A 90 11.02 -4.88 -0.31
CA MET A 90 11.22 -6.00 0.60
C MET A 90 11.30 -5.56 2.07
N ASP A 91 12.02 -4.47 2.35
CA ASP A 91 12.11 -3.90 3.69
C ASP A 91 10.77 -3.32 4.16
N TYR A 92 9.95 -2.83 3.24
CA TYR A 92 8.57 -2.44 3.54
C TYR A 92 7.74 -3.66 3.95
N GLY A 93 8.04 -4.85 3.42
CA GLY A 93 7.38 -6.12 3.74
C GLY A 93 6.79 -6.84 2.53
N VAL A 94 6.94 -6.28 1.32
CA VAL A 94 6.43 -6.88 0.08
C VAL A 94 7.34 -8.04 -0.34
N GLN A 95 6.73 -9.20 -0.57
CA GLN A 95 7.42 -10.41 -1.01
C GLN A 95 7.05 -10.78 -2.46
N VAL A 96 5.84 -10.40 -2.90
CA VAL A 96 5.34 -10.68 -4.25
C VAL A 96 4.74 -9.40 -4.84
N VAL A 97 5.08 -9.11 -6.09
CA VAL A 97 4.39 -8.10 -6.91
C VAL A 97 3.70 -8.80 -8.07
N ILE A 98 2.42 -8.52 -8.26
CA ILE A 98 1.59 -9.00 -9.36
C ILE A 98 1.26 -7.81 -10.25
N ALA A 99 1.61 -7.89 -11.54
CA ALA A 99 1.32 -6.83 -12.51
C ALA A 99 1.17 -7.44 -13.92
N PRO A 100 0.62 -6.69 -14.90
CA PRO A 100 0.54 -7.17 -16.28
C PRO A 100 1.90 -7.25 -16.97
N SER A 101 2.80 -6.33 -16.63
CA SER A 101 4.18 -6.30 -17.12
C SER A 101 5.11 -5.65 -16.09
N PHE A 102 6.39 -5.99 -16.19
CA PHE A 102 7.48 -5.40 -15.40
C PHE A 102 8.56 -4.87 -16.34
N ALA A 103 9.32 -3.88 -15.87
CA ALA A 103 10.54 -3.52 -16.57
C ALA A 103 11.62 -4.60 -16.39
N ASP A 104 12.29 -4.99 -17.48
CA ASP A 104 13.27 -6.09 -17.53
C ASP A 104 14.34 -5.99 -16.43
N ILE A 105 14.86 -4.77 -16.23
CA ILE A 105 15.92 -4.52 -15.24
C ILE A 105 15.38 -4.71 -13.82
N PHE A 106 14.17 -4.19 -13.54
CA PHE A 106 13.55 -4.36 -12.24
C PHE A 106 13.29 -5.84 -11.95
N GLN A 107 12.77 -6.59 -12.93
CA GLN A 107 12.52 -8.02 -12.80
C GLN A 107 13.81 -8.81 -12.52
N SER A 108 14.91 -8.49 -13.21
CA SER A 108 16.22 -9.11 -12.95
C SER A 108 16.71 -8.85 -11.52
N ASN A 109 16.58 -7.62 -11.03
CA ASN A 109 16.97 -7.27 -9.67
C ASN A 109 16.05 -7.90 -8.63
N ALA A 110 14.75 -8.02 -8.92
CA ALA A 110 13.78 -8.65 -8.04
C ALA A 110 14.15 -10.12 -7.79
N GLY A 111 14.40 -10.89 -8.86
CA GLY A 111 14.77 -12.30 -8.77
C GLY A 111 16.07 -12.55 -7.99
N LYS A 112 17.09 -11.69 -8.18
CA LYS A 112 18.38 -11.78 -7.44
C LYS A 112 18.24 -11.55 -5.94
N ASN A 113 17.28 -10.71 -5.55
CA ASN A 113 17.12 -10.28 -4.17
C ASN A 113 15.99 -11.02 -3.43
N GLY A 114 15.21 -11.84 -4.13
CA GLY A 114 14.14 -12.66 -3.54
C GLY A 114 12.78 -11.99 -3.48
N LEU A 115 12.58 -10.92 -4.27
CA LEU A 115 11.25 -10.37 -4.56
C LEU A 115 10.67 -11.13 -5.76
N LEU A 116 9.48 -11.72 -5.59
CA LEU A 116 8.82 -12.46 -6.66
C LEU A 116 7.99 -11.51 -7.54
N THR A 117 8.26 -11.48 -8.84
CA THR A 117 7.41 -10.80 -9.83
C THR A 117 6.54 -11.84 -10.54
N LEU A 118 5.24 -11.60 -10.56
CA LEU A 118 4.27 -12.52 -11.15
C LEU A 118 3.46 -11.77 -12.22
N GLU A 119 3.79 -12.04 -13.48
CA GLU A 119 3.09 -11.48 -14.63
C GLU A 119 1.77 -12.22 -14.86
N GLN A 120 0.67 -11.48 -14.99
CA GLN A 120 -0.66 -12.03 -15.32
C GLN A 120 -1.31 -11.21 -16.43
N PRO A 121 -2.22 -11.79 -17.23
CA PRO A 121 -3.03 -11.02 -18.18
C PRO A 121 -3.69 -9.80 -17.52
N ALA A 122 -3.69 -8.65 -18.21
CA ALA A 122 -4.23 -7.40 -17.69
C ALA A 122 -5.67 -7.54 -17.14
N GLU A 123 -6.52 -8.31 -17.83
CA GLU A 123 -7.89 -8.59 -17.39
C GLU A 123 -7.96 -9.26 -16.00
N GLN A 124 -7.03 -10.17 -15.70
CA GLN A 124 -6.97 -10.83 -14.39
C GLN A 124 -6.49 -9.87 -13.30
N VAL A 125 -5.48 -9.05 -13.62
CA VAL A 125 -4.97 -8.03 -12.69
C VAL A 125 -6.05 -7.00 -12.37
N GLU A 126 -6.80 -6.54 -13.37
CA GLU A 126 -7.93 -5.62 -13.17
C GLU A 126 -9.00 -6.22 -12.25
N LYS A 127 -9.35 -7.50 -12.45
CA LYS A 127 -10.27 -8.23 -11.56
C LYS A 127 -9.72 -8.28 -10.12
N LEU A 128 -8.44 -8.58 -9.94
CA LEU A 128 -7.80 -8.59 -8.61
C LEU A 128 -7.83 -7.21 -7.95
N LEU A 129 -7.50 -6.15 -8.69
CA LEU A 129 -7.55 -4.76 -8.21
C LEU A 129 -8.98 -4.39 -7.78
N ALA A 130 -9.99 -4.74 -8.56
CA ALA A 130 -11.39 -4.49 -8.23
C ALA A 130 -11.82 -5.21 -6.93
N LEU A 131 -11.49 -6.51 -6.80
CA LEU A 131 -11.81 -7.31 -5.61
C LEU A 131 -11.14 -6.76 -4.35
N LEU A 132 -9.87 -6.37 -4.42
CA LEU A 132 -9.14 -5.81 -3.28
C LEU A 132 -9.70 -4.45 -2.85
N ARG A 133 -10.09 -3.60 -3.81
CA ARG A 133 -10.74 -2.32 -3.53
C ARG A 133 -12.11 -2.52 -2.88
N GLU A 134 -12.91 -3.47 -3.33
CA GLU A 134 -14.21 -3.78 -2.74
C GLU A 134 -14.08 -4.31 -1.30
N LYS A 135 -13.16 -5.26 -1.08
CA LYS A 135 -12.88 -5.81 0.26
C LYS A 135 -12.48 -4.73 1.26
N ARG A 136 -11.66 -3.77 0.82
CA ARG A 136 -11.31 -2.59 1.63
C ARG A 136 -12.54 -1.74 1.93
N GLY A 137 -13.35 -1.40 0.91
CA GLY A 137 -14.55 -0.59 1.09
C GLY A 137 -15.56 -1.24 2.06
N ARG A 138 -15.68 -2.57 2.07
CA ARG A 138 -16.48 -3.30 3.07
C ARG A 138 -15.92 -3.16 4.49
N ARG A 139 -14.59 -3.28 4.66
CA ARG A 139 -13.92 -3.06 5.97
C ARG A 139 -14.15 -1.64 6.49
N GLU A 140 -13.95 -0.63 5.65
CA GLU A 140 -14.17 0.78 6.05
C GLU A 140 -15.63 1.05 6.44
N ARG A 141 -16.60 0.54 5.68
CA ARG A 141 -18.03 0.66 6.01
C ARG A 141 -18.40 -0.05 7.32
N SER A 142 -17.80 -1.22 7.60
CA SER A 142 -18.04 -1.93 8.86
C SER A 142 -17.45 -1.22 10.09
N THR A 143 -16.47 -0.34 9.90
CA THR A 143 -15.91 0.50 10.98
C THR A 143 -16.65 1.81 11.19
N CYS A 144 -17.60 2.17 10.33
CA CYS A 144 -18.54 3.26 10.58
C CYS A 144 -19.57 2.81 11.62
N ARG A 145 -19.19 2.82 12.90
CA ARG A 145 -20.16 2.82 14.00
C ARG A 145 -21.00 4.09 13.83
N PRO A 146 -22.33 4.03 13.63
CA PRO A 146 -23.12 5.24 13.61
C PRO A 146 -22.93 5.91 14.97
N ARG A 147 -22.36 7.12 14.99
CA ARG A 147 -22.55 8.03 16.11
C ARG A 147 -24.03 8.37 16.09
N VAL A 148 -24.82 7.59 16.81
CA VAL A 148 -26.15 8.02 17.22
C VAL A 148 -25.92 9.29 18.06
N GLY A 149 -26.46 10.41 17.59
CA GLY A 149 -26.36 11.68 18.29
C GLY A 149 -26.91 11.53 19.70
N ALA A 150 -26.11 11.90 20.69
CA ALA A 150 -26.60 12.14 22.04
C ALA A 150 -27.40 13.44 22.01
N SER A 151 -28.65 13.35 21.61
CA SER A 151 -29.60 14.45 21.67
C SER A 151 -30.99 13.89 21.92
N ASP A 152 -31.16 13.25 23.08
CA ASP A 152 -32.47 13.04 23.71
C ASP A 152 -32.21 12.68 25.17
N LEU A 153 -33.00 13.26 26.08
CA LEU A 153 -32.94 13.20 27.55
C LEU A 153 -32.21 14.36 28.25
N SER A 154 -32.77 15.57 28.19
CA SER A 154 -32.67 16.58 29.27
C SER A 154 -33.67 17.72 29.11
N GLN A 155 -34.97 17.43 28.98
CA GLN A 155 -36.02 18.41 29.27
C GLN A 155 -37.25 17.69 29.81
N GLU A 156 -37.24 17.44 31.12
CA GLU A 156 -38.46 17.37 31.94
C GLU A 156 -38.03 17.19 33.40
N ARG A 157 -38.04 18.29 34.17
CA ARG A 157 -38.37 18.37 35.61
C ARG A 157 -38.02 19.76 36.13
N SER A 158 -39.06 20.60 36.26
CA SER A 158 -39.33 21.48 37.41
C SER A 158 -40.23 22.64 37.01
N ARG A 159 -41.52 22.34 36.80
CA ARG A 159 -42.57 23.34 37.06
C ARG A 159 -42.93 23.22 38.54
N SER A 160 -42.62 24.26 39.31
CA SER A 160 -43.10 24.48 40.67
C SER A 160 -44.62 24.66 40.68
N PRO A 161 -45.36 24.12 41.66
CA PRO A 161 -46.64 24.69 42.05
C PRO A 161 -46.40 25.72 43.15
N ARG A 162 -46.95 26.92 42.94
CA ARG A 162 -47.28 27.87 43.99
C ARG A 162 -48.45 27.31 44.78
N ASP A 163 -48.41 27.40 46.09
CA ASP A 163 -49.48 27.90 46.97
C ASP A 163 -48.87 28.24 48.33
#